data_AF-A0A6B2CZD1-F1
#
_entry.id   AF-A0A6B2CZD1-F1
#
_cell.length_a   1.000
_cell.length_b   1.000
_cell.length_c   1.000
_cell.angle_alpha   90.00
_cell.angle_beta   90.00
_cell.angle_gamma   90.00
#
_symmetry.space_group_name_H-M   'P 1'
#
loop_
_entity.id
_entity.type
_entity.pdbx_description
1 polymer ?
#
loop_
_entity_poly.entity_id
_entity_poly.type
_entity_poly.pdbx_seq_one_letter_code
_entity_poly.pdbx_strand_id
1 'polypeptide(L)'
;MDDGITPRDLKIDTIREGLRGIRKRYLECVSSRKKEVCYAVAANELISMFGSLMPRVIHDPEVRYYILHGVDQLLVYDADMDRLKLTTIEEVVNAVFNFSHKS
;
A
#
# COMPACT_ATOMS: atom_id res chain seq x y z
N MET A 1 2.51 -4.30 32.91
CA MET A 1 3.55 -4.39 31.88
C MET A 1 2.84 -4.03 30.60
N ASP A 2 2.98 -2.75 30.23
CA ASP A 2 2.33 -2.15 29.08
C ASP A 2 3.35 -2.25 27.95
N ASP A 3 3.08 -3.11 26.98
CA ASP A 3 3.95 -3.32 25.83
C ASP A 3 3.93 -2.00 25.06
N GLY A 4 4.93 -1.15 25.30
CA GLY A 4 5.02 0.25 24.87
C GLY A 4 5.13 0.41 23.36
N ILE A 5 4.10 0.01 22.63
CA ILE A 5 3.95 0.20 21.20
C ILE A 5 3.76 1.70 20.95
N THR A 6 4.62 2.28 20.12
CA THR A 6 4.59 3.72 19.88
C THR A 6 3.36 4.10 19.04
N PRO A 7 2.80 5.32 19.18
CA PRO A 7 1.67 5.78 18.37
C PRO A 7 1.90 5.74 16.85
N ARG A 8 3.17 5.69 16.41
CA ARG A 8 3.54 5.58 15.00
C ARG A 8 3.30 4.16 14.47
N ASP A 9 3.64 3.15 15.26
CA ASP A 9 3.49 1.73 14.89
C ASP A 9 2.00 1.36 14.80
N LEU A 10 1.19 1.81 15.76
CA LEU A 10 -0.28 1.65 15.74
C LEU A 10 -0.93 2.22 14.46
N LYS A 11 -0.40 3.34 13.94
CA LYS A 11 -0.89 3.93 12.68
C LYS A 11 -0.46 3.11 11.46
N ILE A 12 0.75 2.53 11.48
CA ILE A 12 1.23 1.66 10.40
C ILE A 12 0.41 0.38 10.32
N ASP A 13 0.09 -0.23 11.46
CA ASP A 13 -0.74 -1.43 11.51
C ASP A 13 -2.15 -1.16 10.98
N THR A 14 -2.76 -0.04 11.37
CA THR A 14 -4.07 0.38 10.86
C THR A 14 -4.04 0.58 9.34
N ILE A 15 -2.97 1.19 8.81
CA ILE A 15 -2.79 1.36 7.37
C ILE A 15 -2.66 0.00 6.67
N ARG A 16 -1.79 -0.88 7.19
CA ARG A 16 -1.58 -2.23 6.65
C ARG A 16 -2.90 -3.00 6.58
N GLU A 17 -3.67 -3.00 7.67
CA GLU A 17 -4.97 -3.68 7.75
C GLU A 17 -5.99 -3.11 6.76
N GLY A 18 -6.08 -1.79 6.65
CA GLY A 18 -6.95 -1.12 5.68
C GLY A 18 -6.61 -1.51 4.24
N LEU A 19 -5.33 -1.43 3.85
CA LEU A 19 -4.86 -1.79 2.51
C LEU A 19 -5.07 -3.29 2.20
N ARG A 20 -4.77 -4.18 3.17
CA ARG A 20 -5.05 -5.62 3.05
C ARG A 20 -6.55 -5.88 2.83
N GLY A 21 -7.41 -5.16 3.54
CA GLY A 21 -8.87 -5.25 3.40
C GLY A 21 -9.36 -4.78 2.02
N ILE A 22 -8.76 -3.73 1.46
CA ILE A 22 -9.07 -3.24 0.10
C ILE A 22 -8.69 -4.32 -0.93
N ARG A 23 -7.49 -4.89 -0.83
CA ARG A 23 -7.05 -5.98 -1.71
C ARG A 23 -7.97 -7.20 -1.64
N LYS A 24 -8.34 -7.63 -0.43
CA LYS A 24 -9.27 -8.75 -0.24
C LYS A 24 -10.61 -8.49 -0.93
N ARG A 25 -11.20 -7.31 -0.73
CA ARG A 25 -12.48 -6.93 -1.37
C ARG A 25 -12.37 -6.82 -2.88
N TYR A 26 -11.24 -6.33 -3.40
CA TYR A 26 -10.97 -6.33 -4.84
C TYR A 26 -10.98 -7.75 -5.40
N LEU A 27 -10.27 -8.69 -4.77
CA LEU A 27 -10.23 -10.09 -5.21
C LEU A 27 -11.61 -10.76 -5.16
N GLU A 28 -12.37 -10.51 -4.09
CA GLU A 28 -13.76 -10.99 -3.97
C GLU A 28 -14.65 -10.40 -5.08
N CYS A 29 -14.51 -9.11 -5.40
CA CYS A 29 -15.24 -8.48 -6.49
C CYS A 29 -14.89 -9.08 -7.86
N VAL A 30 -13.60 -9.26 -8.16
CA VAL A 30 -13.14 -9.75 -9.47
C VAL A 30 -13.61 -11.19 -9.74
N SER A 31 -13.91 -11.96 -8.68
CA SER A 31 -14.50 -13.30 -8.83
C SER A 31 -15.88 -13.30 -9.51
N SER A 32 -16.59 -12.16 -9.51
CA SER A 32 -17.97 -12.06 -9.98
C SER A 32 -18.25 -10.87 -10.92
N ARG A 33 -17.31 -9.92 -11.07
CA ARG A 33 -17.48 -8.68 -11.84
C ARG A 33 -16.25 -8.36 -12.68
N LYS A 34 -16.40 -7.42 -13.62
CA LYS A 34 -15.29 -6.93 -14.46
C LYS A 34 -14.26 -6.16 -13.63
N LYS A 35 -12.97 -6.27 -14.00
CA LYS A 35 -11.85 -5.66 -13.27
C LYS A 35 -11.98 -4.14 -13.12
N GLU A 36 -12.51 -3.45 -14.12
CA GLU A 36 -12.66 -1.99 -14.11
C GLU A 36 -13.68 -1.53 -13.06
N VAL A 37 -14.75 -2.29 -12.88
CA VAL A 37 -15.77 -2.03 -11.84
C VAL A 37 -15.15 -2.24 -10.46
N CYS A 38 -14.41 -3.33 -10.28
CA CYS A 38 -13.77 -3.64 -9.00
C CYS A 38 -12.66 -2.64 -8.65
N TYR A 39 -11.92 -2.17 -9.65
CA TYR A 39 -10.96 -1.09 -9.49
C TYR A 39 -11.64 0.20 -9.02
N ALA A 40 -12.75 0.59 -9.64
CA ALA A 40 -13.49 1.80 -9.22
C ALA A 40 -13.96 1.71 -7.76
N VAL A 41 -14.43 0.54 -7.32
CA VAL A 41 -14.79 0.28 -5.92
C VAL A 41 -13.57 0.42 -5.00
N ALA A 42 -12.46 -0.25 -5.33
CA ALA A 42 -11.23 -0.19 -4.54
C ALA A 42 -10.65 1.23 -4.46
N ALA A 43 -10.69 1.98 -5.57
CA ALA A 43 -10.28 3.38 -5.62
C ALA A 43 -11.14 4.26 -4.70
N ASN A 44 -12.45 4.03 -4.66
CA ASN A 44 -13.33 4.75 -3.73
C ASN A 44 -13.01 4.43 -2.25
N GLU A 45 -12.64 3.19 -1.94
CA GLU A 45 -12.20 2.82 -0.59
C GLU A 45 -10.87 3.50 -0.22
N LEU A 46 -9.92 3.59 -1.16
CA LEU A 46 -8.68 4.33 -0.96
C LEU A 46 -8.95 5.82 -0.71
N ILE A 47 -9.84 6.44 -1.49
CA ILE A 47 -10.25 7.84 -1.28
C ILE A 47 -10.91 8.00 0.09
N SER A 48 -11.77 7.08 0.52
CA SER A 48 -12.40 7.12 1.83
C SER A 48 -11.40 6.98 2.97
N MET A 49 -10.36 6.16 2.79
CA MET A 49 -9.35 5.88 3.81
C MET A 49 -8.34 7.02 3.95
N PHE A 50 -7.87 7.57 2.83
CA PHE A 50 -6.79 8.55 2.83
C PHE A 50 -7.27 10.00 2.65
N GLY A 51 -8.47 10.22 2.12
CA GLY A 51 -9.04 11.55 1.92
C GLY A 51 -8.08 12.47 1.17
N SER A 52 -7.73 13.60 1.78
CA SER A 52 -6.79 14.58 1.23
C SER A 52 -5.36 14.07 1.06
N LEU A 53 -5.01 12.93 1.67
CA LEU A 53 -3.72 12.27 1.52
C LEU A 53 -3.65 11.33 0.31
N MET A 54 -4.77 11.11 -0.42
CA MET A 54 -4.78 10.24 -1.59
C MET A 54 -3.69 10.55 -2.64
N PRO A 55 -3.33 11.82 -2.93
CA PRO A 55 -2.23 12.13 -3.85
C PRO A 55 -0.86 11.61 -3.40
N ARG A 56 -0.71 11.18 -2.14
CA ARG A 56 0.50 10.58 -1.59
C ARG A 56 0.49 9.05 -1.64
N VAL A 57 -0.56 8.44 -2.20
CA VAL A 57 -0.72 6.99 -2.29
C VAL A 57 -0.59 6.58 -3.76
N ILE A 58 0.48 5.86 -4.06
CA ILE A 58 0.69 5.21 -5.35
C ILE A 58 0.29 3.75 -5.20
N HIS A 59 -0.44 3.22 -6.18
CA HIS A 59 -0.81 1.82 -6.22
C HIS A 59 -0.86 1.32 -7.66
N ASP A 60 -0.74 0.01 -7.84
CA ASP A 60 -0.92 -0.63 -9.14
C ASP A 60 -2.43 -0.81 -9.48
N PRO A 61 -2.78 -1.10 -10.74
CA PRO A 61 -4.17 -1.30 -11.15
C PRO A 61 -4.88 -2.49 -10.52
N GLU A 62 -4.14 -3.49 -10.02
CA GLU A 62 -4.69 -4.64 -9.30
C GLU A 62 -4.71 -4.44 -7.78
N VAL A 63 -4.34 -3.25 -7.32
CA VAL A 63 -4.34 -2.85 -5.90
C VAL A 63 -3.62 -3.86 -5.01
N ARG A 64 -2.53 -4.44 -5.50
CA ARG A 64 -1.66 -5.36 -4.77
C ARG A 64 -0.52 -4.62 -4.08
N TYR A 65 0.14 -3.74 -4.83
CA TYR A 65 1.32 -3.01 -4.38
C TYR A 65 0.94 -1.58 -4.07
N TYR A 66 1.45 -1.08 -2.95
CA TYR A 66 1.21 0.28 -2.48
C TYR A 66 2.51 0.96 -2.08
N ILE A 67 2.64 2.24 -2.42
CA ILE A 67 3.71 3.12 -1.95
C ILE A 67 3.05 4.37 -1.37
N LEU A 68 3.26 4.62 -0.08
CA LEU A 68 2.74 5.78 0.62
C LEU A 68 3.88 6.74 0.96
N HIS A 69 3.75 7.99 0.52
CA HIS A 69 4.70 9.06 0.82
C HIS A 69 4.44 9.66 2.21
N GLY A 70 5.31 9.31 3.16
CA GLY A 70 5.41 9.96 4.47
C GLY A 70 6.13 11.31 4.40
N VAL A 71 6.57 11.82 5.55
CA VAL A 71 7.39 13.05 5.62
C VAL A 71 8.84 12.74 5.26
N ASP A 72 9.42 11.71 5.88
CA ASP A 72 10.85 11.37 5.71
C ASP A 72 11.08 9.98 5.08
N GLN A 73 10.01 9.20 4.90
CA GLN A 73 10.09 7.80 4.49
C GLN A 73 8.93 7.41 3.58
N LEU A 74 9.18 6.41 2.75
CA LEU A 74 8.18 5.67 2.00
C LEU A 74 7.77 4.43 2.79
N LEU A 75 6.47 4.17 2.82
CA LEU A 75 5.94 2.87 3.22
C LEU A 75 5.61 2.11 1.94
N VAL A 76 6.33 1.02 1.70
CA VAL A 76 6.13 0.11 0.56
C VAL A 76 5.45 -1.15 1.08
N TYR A 77 4.35 -1.55 0.44
CA TYR A 77 3.52 -2.65 0.92
C TYR A 77 3.09 -3.59 -0.22
N ASP A 78 3.27 -4.89 -0.04
CA ASP A 78 2.70 -5.97 -0.86
C ASP A 78 1.54 -6.61 -0.08
N ALA A 79 0.31 -6.36 -0.54
CA ALA A 79 -0.91 -6.81 0.10
C ALA A 79 -1.20 -8.31 -0.08
N ASP A 80 -0.61 -8.97 -1.08
CA ASP A 80 -0.78 -10.42 -1.24
C ASP A 80 0.13 -11.18 -0.26
N MET A 81 1.34 -10.68 -0.04
CA MET A 81 2.30 -11.29 0.89
C MET A 81 2.18 -10.76 2.32
N ASP A 82 1.37 -9.74 2.57
CA ASP A 82 1.29 -8.98 3.82
C ASP A 82 2.67 -8.49 4.29
N ARG A 83 3.47 -7.97 3.33
CA ARG A 83 4.84 -7.53 3.56
C ARG A 83 4.94 -6.02 3.48
N LEU A 84 5.40 -5.40 4.56
CA LEU A 84 5.61 -3.97 4.67
C LEU A 84 7.10 -3.66 4.86
N LYS A 85 7.58 -2.62 4.18
CA LYS A 85 8.91 -2.07 4.38
C LYS A 85 8.83 -0.55 4.46
N LEU A 86 9.47 0.02 5.48
CA LEU A 86 9.83 1.43 5.51
C LEU A 86 11.18 1.61 4.81
N THR A 87 11.28 2.58 3.93
CA THR A 87 12.47 2.82 3.10
C THR A 87 12.54 4.30 2.70
N THR A 88 13.64 4.74 2.11
CA THR A 88 13.76 6.10 1.55
C THR A 88 13.61 6.08 0.03
N ILE A 89 13.42 7.26 -0.58
CA ILE A 89 13.39 7.40 -2.04
C ILE A 89 14.73 6.95 -2.63
N GLU A 90 15.85 7.32 -2.01
CA GLU A 90 17.20 6.97 -2.44
C GLU A 90 17.40 5.45 -2.46
N GLU A 91 16.94 4.73 -1.44
CA GLU A 91 17.01 3.28 -1.40
C GLU A 91 16.19 2.62 -2.52
N VAL A 92 14.99 3.15 -2.80
CA VAL A 92 14.13 2.64 -3.89
C VAL A 92 14.77 2.89 -5.24
N VAL A 93 15.26 4.11 -5.50
CA VAL A 93 15.94 4.47 -6.74
C VAL A 93 17.18 3.59 -6.95
N ASN A 94 18.02 3.44 -5.91
CA ASN A 94 19.19 2.59 -5.97
C ASN A 94 18.83 1.13 -6.23
N ALA A 95 17.77 0.61 -5.61
CA ALA A 95 17.31 -0.74 -5.89
C ALA A 95 16.95 -0.89 -7.38
N VAL A 96 16.12 -0.01 -7.93
CA VAL A 96 15.68 -0.07 -9.34
C VAL A 96 16.86 -0.04 -10.31
N PHE A 97 17.82 0.88 -10.14
CA PHE A 97 18.96 1.00 -11.05
C PHE A 97 20.02 -0.10 -10.84
N ASN A 98 20.24 -0.57 -9.61
CA ASN A 98 21.20 -1.65 -9.35
C ASN A 98 20.67 -3.03 -9.75
N PHE A 99 19.34 -3.24 -9.77
CA PHE A 99 18.75 -4.44 -10.35
C PHE A 99 18.93 -4.50 -11.88
N SER A 100 19.12 -3.36 -12.56
CA SER A 100 19.24 -3.30 -14.03
C SER A 100 20.60 -3.78 -14.57
N HIS A 101 21.62 -4.01 -13.73
CA HIS A 101 22.95 -4.43 -14.16
C HIS A 101 23.16 -5.96 -14.15
N LYS A 102 22.12 -6.75 -13.92
CA LYS A 102 22.17 -8.23 -13.90
C LYS A 102 21.40 -8.92 -15.04
N SER A 103 21.00 -8.18 -16.08
CA SER A 103 20.39 -8.74 -17.30
C SER A 103 21.39 -8.84 -18.44
#